data_AF-A0A7C5MPL6-F1
#
_entry.id   AF-A0A7C5MPL6-F1
#
_cell.length_a   1.000
_cell.length_b   1.000
_cell.length_c   1.000
_cell.angle_alpha   90.00
_cell.angle_beta   90.00
_cell.angle_gamma   90.00
#
_symmetry.space_group_name_H-M   'P 1'
#
loop_
_entity.id
_entity.type
_entity.pdbx_description
1 polymer ?
#
loop_
_entity_poly.entity_id
_entity_poly.type
_entity_poly.pdbx_seq_one_letter_code
_entity_poly.pdbx_strand_id
1 'polypeptide(L)'
;MAKSQMKWLVFLLLAWGLVACHSPAKKQRLNAKEASAPKPQVKPLAESWKLEAHYLLDDKYFQEISSQQQDNWVAEQVKASLSAEQSAQAYDLFSHHGGGPLGAEWNSDADLVLILSYKGLQGKHSPDFHLELNGQVISAAFSVHHFPEMTFFSLVIPAKVWMPKLRKITETDFPLIYSPTVLEMHQKDAGSPVGVGEILVFNLSWRSIQKSVQHEQKAFHIAFSE
;
A
#
# COMPACT_ATOMS: atom_id res chain seq x y z
N MET A 1 18.20 60.03 -26.55
CA MET A 1 16.81 59.75 -26.12
C MET A 1 16.87 59.37 -24.64
N ALA A 2 16.85 60.30 -23.69
CA ALA A 2 15.74 61.12 -23.21
C ALA A 2 14.62 60.32 -22.49
N LYS A 3 14.69 60.34 -21.15
CA LYS A 3 13.63 60.50 -20.14
C LYS A 3 12.51 59.44 -20.01
N SER A 4 12.33 58.93 -18.79
CA SER A 4 11.16 59.19 -17.91
C SER A 4 11.18 58.20 -16.72
N GLN A 5 11.60 58.58 -15.51
CA GLN A 5 10.78 59.21 -14.44
C GLN A 5 9.59 58.33 -14.02
N MET A 6 9.66 57.74 -12.81
CA MET A 6 8.84 58.10 -11.61
C MET A 6 7.41 57.48 -11.67
N LYS A 7 6.77 56.93 -10.63
CA LYS A 7 6.46 57.54 -9.33
C LYS A 7 5.34 56.73 -8.59
N TRP A 8 5.25 56.88 -7.26
CA TRP A 8 4.11 56.62 -6.32
C TRP A 8 3.72 55.15 -6.03
N LEU A 9 3.76 54.58 -4.81
CA LEU A 9 3.54 55.07 -3.42
C LEU A 9 2.07 55.48 -3.18
N VAL A 10 1.26 54.54 -2.68
CA VAL A 10 -0.05 54.83 -2.07
C VAL A 10 -0.07 54.27 -0.66
N PHE A 11 -0.09 55.23 0.26
CA PHE A 11 -0.30 55.14 1.69
C PHE A 11 -1.78 55.42 2.01
N LEU A 12 -2.12 55.21 3.28
CA LEU A 12 -3.29 55.66 4.07
C LEU A 12 -4.42 54.62 4.22
N LEU A 13 -4.84 54.16 5.41
CA LEU A 13 -4.93 54.65 6.80
C LEU A 13 -6.38 54.97 7.18
N LEU A 14 -6.73 54.52 8.41
CA LEU A 14 -7.71 55.10 9.34
C LEU A 14 -9.18 54.96 8.91
N ALA A 15 -10.17 54.79 9.80
CA ALA A 15 -10.32 55.28 11.15
C ALA A 15 -11.42 54.44 11.86
N TRP A 16 -11.25 54.11 13.14
CA TRP A 16 -11.93 54.76 14.28
C TRP A 16 -13.23 54.10 14.74
N GLY A 17 -13.28 53.84 16.04
CA GLY A 17 -14.47 53.38 16.77
C GLY A 17 -14.18 53.11 18.24
N LEU A 18 -13.64 54.12 18.95
CA LEU A 18 -13.63 54.19 20.41
C LEU A 18 -15.08 54.19 20.94
N VAL A 19 -15.40 53.33 21.92
CA VAL A 19 -16.14 53.75 23.12
C VAL A 19 -15.70 52.87 24.29
N ALA A 20 -15.00 53.49 25.25
CA ALA A 20 -14.85 52.98 26.60
C ALA A 20 -16.09 53.35 27.41
N CYS A 21 -16.59 52.43 28.24
CA CYS A 21 -17.32 52.79 29.45
C CYS A 21 -17.04 51.74 30.54
N HIS A 22 -16.32 52.19 31.57
CA HIS A 22 -16.15 51.51 32.85
C HIS A 22 -17.46 51.54 33.65
N SER A 23 -17.80 50.44 34.34
CA SER A 23 -18.13 50.44 35.80
C SER A 23 -18.60 49.06 36.31
N PRO A 24 -18.58 48.82 37.63
CA PRO A 24 -17.90 47.65 38.21
C PRO A 24 -18.82 46.54 38.76
N ALA A 25 -18.16 45.39 39.00
CA ALA A 25 -18.39 44.43 40.07
C ALA A 25 -19.83 43.97 40.41
N LYS A 26 -20.12 42.72 40.02
CA LYS A 26 -20.83 41.78 40.90
C LYS A 26 -20.25 40.38 40.75
N LYS A 27 -19.49 39.95 41.77
CA LYS A 27 -19.13 38.54 41.99
C LYS A 27 -20.42 37.75 42.24
N GLN A 28 -21.03 37.23 41.18
CA GLN A 28 -21.94 36.10 41.30
C GLN A 28 -21.10 34.83 41.24
N ARG A 29 -20.98 34.16 42.39
CA ARG A 29 -20.64 32.73 42.45
C ARG A 29 -21.76 31.97 41.73
N LEU A 30 -21.59 31.75 40.43
CA LEU A 30 -22.28 30.70 39.71
C LEU A 30 -21.43 29.44 39.88
N ASN A 31 -21.93 28.52 40.68
CA ASN A 31 -21.54 27.11 40.63
C ASN A 31 -22.00 26.57 39.26
N ALA A 32 -21.24 26.87 38.21
CA ALA A 32 -21.30 26.13 36.97
C ALA A 32 -20.51 24.84 37.22
N LYS A 33 -21.24 23.78 37.54
CA LYS A 33 -20.78 22.42 37.34
C LYS A 33 -20.58 22.30 35.82
N GLU A 34 -19.39 22.64 35.35
CA GLU A 34 -18.94 22.39 33.99
C GLU A 34 -19.05 20.88 33.79
N ALA A 35 -20.17 20.45 33.24
CA ALA A 35 -20.28 19.16 32.61
C ALA A 35 -19.25 19.20 31.48
N SER A 36 -18.06 18.68 31.77
CA SER A 36 -17.04 18.46 30.76
C SER A 36 -17.71 17.74 29.60
N ALA A 37 -17.89 18.45 28.48
CA ALA A 37 -18.35 17.82 27.26
C ALA A 37 -17.47 16.57 27.06
N PRO A 38 -18.06 15.37 26.93
CA PRO A 38 -17.25 14.18 26.74
C PRO A 38 -16.36 14.46 25.53
N LYS A 39 -15.03 14.47 25.75
CA LYS A 39 -14.07 14.56 24.65
C LYS A 39 -14.55 13.56 23.60
N PRO A 40 -14.75 13.96 22.34
CA PRO A 40 -15.19 13.03 21.31
C PRO A 40 -14.22 11.86 21.39
N GLN A 41 -14.75 10.70 21.78
CA GLN A 41 -14.00 9.46 21.73
C GLN A 41 -13.81 9.21 20.24
N VAL A 42 -12.69 9.70 19.71
CA VAL A 42 -12.22 9.32 18.39
C VAL A 42 -12.07 7.82 18.48
N LYS A 43 -13.05 7.09 17.93
CA LYS A 43 -12.93 5.64 17.79
C LYS A 43 -11.60 5.41 17.09
N PRO A 44 -10.70 4.57 17.65
CA PRO A 44 -9.48 4.24 16.95
C PRO A 44 -9.88 3.77 15.56
N LEU A 45 -9.36 4.45 14.54
CA LEU A 45 -9.54 4.08 13.15
C LEU A 45 -9.16 2.60 13.07
N ALA A 46 -10.08 1.73 12.66
CA ALA A 46 -9.80 0.30 12.60
C ALA A 46 -8.54 0.10 11.75
N GLU A 47 -7.51 -0.51 12.33
CA GLU A 47 -6.28 -0.84 11.62
C GLU A 47 -6.66 -1.83 10.53
N SER A 48 -6.47 -1.41 9.29
CA SER A 48 -6.66 -2.26 8.12
C SER A 48 -5.40 -2.19 7.27
N TRP A 49 -4.94 -3.35 6.84
CA TRP A 49 -3.82 -3.48 5.93
C TRP A 49 -4.24 -4.33 4.72
N LYS A 50 -3.55 -4.10 3.60
CA LYS A 50 -3.71 -4.88 2.35
C LYS A 50 -2.34 -5.10 1.76
N LEU A 51 -2.05 -6.35 1.39
CA LEU A 51 -0.83 -6.75 0.71
C LEU A 51 -1.16 -7.08 -0.75
N GLU A 52 -0.41 -6.49 -1.66
CA GLU A 52 -0.55 -6.62 -3.11
C GLU A 52 0.79 -7.03 -3.72
N ALA A 53 0.74 -7.81 -4.79
CA ALA A 53 1.90 -8.14 -5.61
C ALA A 53 1.61 -7.81 -7.06
N HIS A 54 2.60 -7.25 -7.74
CA HIS A 54 2.56 -6.93 -9.16
C HIS A 54 3.90 -7.36 -9.74
N TYR A 55 3.97 -7.73 -11.02
CA TYR A 55 5.29 -7.65 -11.65
C TYR A 55 5.58 -6.27 -12.22
N LEU A 56 6.87 -5.95 -12.24
CA LEU A 56 7.41 -4.67 -12.63
C LEU A 56 7.27 -4.48 -14.14
N LEU A 57 6.51 -3.45 -14.52
CA LEU A 57 6.08 -3.15 -15.90
C LEU A 57 5.20 -4.27 -16.47
N ASP A 58 3.91 -3.98 -16.62
CA ASP A 58 2.91 -4.85 -17.25
C ASP A 58 3.06 -4.92 -18.77
N ASP A 59 4.28 -5.15 -19.24
CA ASP A 59 4.60 -5.34 -20.65
C ASP A 59 5.17 -6.74 -20.88
N LYS A 60 4.68 -7.38 -21.95
CA LYS A 60 5.02 -8.76 -22.33
C LYS A 60 6.52 -8.93 -22.63
N TYR A 61 7.25 -7.83 -22.89
CA TYR A 61 8.67 -7.84 -23.23
C TYR A 61 9.45 -6.90 -22.29
N PHE A 62 9.94 -7.42 -21.17
CA PHE A 62 10.80 -6.64 -20.29
C PHE A 62 12.09 -6.25 -21.04
N GLN A 63 12.37 -4.95 -21.08
CA GLN A 63 13.69 -4.43 -21.44
C GLN A 63 14.35 -3.93 -20.17
N GLU A 64 15.69 -3.97 -20.10
CA GLU A 64 16.41 -3.33 -18.99
C GLU A 64 15.95 -1.87 -18.87
N ILE A 65 15.38 -1.52 -17.71
CA ILE A 65 14.86 -0.19 -17.44
C ILE A 65 15.79 0.59 -16.52
N SER A 66 15.76 1.90 -16.66
CA SER A 66 16.46 2.78 -15.73
C SER A 66 15.80 2.75 -14.34
N SER A 67 16.59 3.02 -13.30
CA SER A 67 16.09 3.15 -11.92
C SER A 67 14.96 4.18 -11.82
N GLN A 68 15.04 5.28 -12.59
CA GLN A 68 14.01 6.31 -12.60
C GLN A 68 12.67 5.80 -13.16
N GLN A 69 12.69 4.96 -14.20
CA GLN A 69 11.48 4.37 -14.76
C GLN A 69 10.83 3.39 -13.76
N GLN A 70 11.65 2.57 -13.10
CA GLN A 70 11.20 1.69 -12.03
C GLN A 70 10.55 2.49 -10.89
N ASP A 71 11.23 3.52 -10.39
CA ASP A 71 10.73 4.36 -9.29
C ASP A 71 9.41 5.04 -9.65
N ASN A 72 9.29 5.55 -10.88
CA ASN A 72 8.05 6.16 -11.38
C ASN A 72 6.92 5.15 -11.44
N TRP A 73 7.17 3.94 -11.96
CA TRP A 73 6.16 2.90 -12.05
C TRP A 73 5.68 2.43 -10.68
N VAL A 74 6.59 2.23 -9.72
CA VAL A 74 6.22 1.87 -8.34
C VAL A 74 5.37 2.97 -7.71
N ALA A 75 5.73 4.24 -7.92
CA ALA A 75 4.94 5.37 -7.43
C ALA A 75 3.54 5.43 -8.06
N GLU A 76 3.39 5.04 -9.33
CA GLU A 76 2.10 4.92 -10.01
C GLU A 76 1.24 3.81 -9.41
N GLN A 77 1.80 2.63 -9.15
CA GLN A 77 1.07 1.54 -8.51
C GLN A 77 0.64 1.89 -7.08
N VAL A 78 1.53 2.49 -6.28
CA VAL A 78 1.18 2.98 -4.93
C VAL A 78 0.02 3.98 -4.98
N LYS A 79 0.00 4.87 -5.99
CA LYS A 79 -1.12 5.80 -6.22
C LYS A 79 -2.39 5.08 -6.65
N ALA A 80 -2.31 4.05 -7.49
CA ALA A 80 -3.46 3.26 -7.90
C ALA A 80 -4.08 2.49 -6.72
N SER A 81 -3.26 2.01 -5.77
CA SER A 81 -3.74 1.35 -4.55
C SER A 81 -4.49 2.29 -3.59
N LEU A 82 -4.30 3.61 -3.67
CA LEU A 82 -5.05 4.61 -2.88
C LEU A 82 -6.50 4.74 -3.34
N SER A 83 -6.75 4.66 -4.64
CA SER A 83 -8.07 4.82 -5.25
C SER A 83 -8.69 3.44 -5.48
N ALA A 84 -9.64 3.05 -4.63
CA ALA A 84 -10.34 1.76 -4.74
C ALA A 84 -10.89 1.51 -6.18
N GLU A 85 -11.25 2.58 -6.90
CA GLU A 85 -11.75 2.54 -8.28
C GLU A 85 -10.66 2.33 -9.36
N GLN A 86 -9.38 2.69 -9.11
CA GLN A 86 -8.27 2.39 -10.03
C GLN A 86 -7.56 1.06 -9.69
N SER A 87 -7.82 0.50 -8.51
CA SER A 87 -7.36 -0.86 -8.16
C SER A 87 -7.94 -1.94 -9.10
N ALA A 88 -9.06 -1.67 -9.77
CA ALA A 88 -9.60 -2.55 -10.81
C ALA A 88 -8.73 -2.58 -12.10
N GLN A 89 -7.85 -1.60 -12.28
CA GLN A 89 -6.88 -1.56 -13.39
C GLN A 89 -5.50 -2.09 -12.98
N ALA A 90 -5.12 -2.00 -11.71
CA ALA A 90 -3.86 -2.54 -11.22
C ALA A 90 -4.00 -4.05 -10.95
N TYR A 91 -3.31 -4.84 -11.77
CA TYR A 91 -3.39 -6.29 -11.68
C TYR A 91 -2.63 -6.81 -10.44
N ASP A 92 -3.35 -7.15 -9.37
CA ASP A 92 -2.78 -7.80 -8.17
C ASP A 92 -2.70 -9.33 -8.36
N LEU A 93 -1.48 -9.87 -8.35
CA LEU A 93 -1.19 -11.29 -8.52
C LEU A 93 -1.84 -12.17 -7.46
N PHE A 94 -2.01 -11.67 -6.23
CA PHE A 94 -2.65 -12.45 -5.16
C PHE A 94 -4.14 -12.61 -5.39
N SER A 95 -4.80 -11.56 -5.87
CA SER A 95 -6.24 -11.57 -6.16
C SER A 95 -6.59 -12.37 -7.43
N HIS A 96 -5.64 -12.52 -8.36
CA HIS A 96 -5.85 -13.24 -9.62
C HIS A 96 -5.05 -14.55 -9.72
N HIS A 97 -4.49 -15.00 -8.60
CA HIS A 97 -3.77 -16.27 -8.48
C HIS A 97 -2.58 -16.43 -9.42
N GLY A 98 -1.96 -15.33 -9.89
CA GLY A 98 -0.74 -15.38 -10.69
C GLY A 98 -0.93 -15.57 -12.20
N GLY A 99 -2.19 -15.59 -12.70
CA GLY A 99 -2.41 -15.22 -14.11
C GLY A 99 -1.86 -13.81 -14.36
N GLY A 100 -1.64 -13.37 -15.59
CA GLY A 100 -1.55 -11.93 -15.90
C GLY A 100 -2.92 -11.37 -16.32
N PRO A 101 -3.07 -10.05 -16.48
CA PRO A 101 -4.26 -9.52 -17.14
C PRO A 101 -4.41 -10.19 -18.52
N LEU A 102 -5.62 -10.66 -18.83
CA LEU A 102 -5.99 -11.26 -20.12
C LEU A 102 -5.40 -12.65 -20.44
N GLY A 103 -4.88 -13.41 -19.47
CA GLY A 103 -4.48 -14.81 -19.70
C GLY A 103 -3.29 -14.99 -20.64
N ALA A 104 -2.51 -13.93 -20.88
CA ALA A 104 -1.29 -13.97 -21.67
C ALA A 104 -0.10 -14.43 -20.84
N GLU A 105 0.76 -15.25 -21.46
CA GLU A 105 2.13 -15.56 -21.05
C GLU A 105 2.85 -14.26 -20.65
N TRP A 106 2.89 -14.01 -19.34
CA TRP A 106 3.58 -12.86 -18.78
C TRP A 106 5.04 -13.22 -18.57
N ASN A 107 5.90 -12.21 -18.64
CA ASN A 107 7.32 -12.42 -18.50
C ASN A 107 7.65 -12.89 -17.08
N SER A 108 7.86 -14.20 -16.91
CA SER A 108 8.33 -14.81 -15.66
C SER A 108 9.62 -14.19 -15.15
N ASP A 109 10.35 -13.48 -16.01
CA ASP A 109 11.65 -12.89 -15.71
C ASP A 109 11.53 -11.44 -15.22
N ALA A 110 10.32 -10.91 -15.04
CA ALA A 110 10.12 -9.59 -14.47
C ALA A 110 10.40 -9.57 -12.96
N ASP A 111 10.92 -8.44 -12.47
CA ASP A 111 11.01 -8.19 -11.04
C ASP A 111 9.60 -8.13 -10.41
N LEU A 112 9.48 -8.50 -9.15
CA LEU A 112 8.22 -8.35 -8.41
C LEU A 112 8.21 -7.04 -7.62
N VAL A 113 7.05 -6.44 -7.51
CA VAL A 113 6.78 -5.28 -6.66
C VAL A 113 5.71 -5.67 -5.64
N LEU A 114 6.12 -5.71 -4.37
CA LEU A 114 5.21 -5.86 -3.25
C LEU A 114 4.80 -4.50 -2.72
N ILE A 115 3.50 -4.34 -2.49
CA ILE A 115 2.93 -3.12 -1.91
C ILE A 115 2.10 -3.52 -0.68
N LEU A 116 2.48 -3.00 0.49
CA LEU A 116 1.71 -3.11 1.72
C LEU A 116 1.10 -1.74 2.04
N SER A 117 -0.22 -1.67 2.09
CA SER A 117 -0.93 -0.49 2.58
C SER A 117 -1.30 -0.65 4.06
N TYR A 118 -1.20 0.44 4.82
CA TYR A 118 -1.59 0.47 6.22
C TYR A 118 -2.36 1.75 6.53
N LYS A 119 -3.59 1.59 7.03
CA LYS A 119 -4.44 2.71 7.44
C LYS A 119 -4.11 3.14 8.88
N GLY A 120 -3.85 4.42 9.09
CA GLY A 120 -3.65 4.99 10.43
C GLY A 120 -2.23 4.89 11.01
N LEU A 121 -1.23 4.46 10.22
CA LEU A 121 0.18 4.65 10.61
C LEU A 121 0.53 6.12 10.38
N GLN A 122 0.72 6.88 11.46
CA GLN A 122 1.23 8.24 11.39
C GLN A 122 2.63 8.33 12.01
N GLY A 123 3.58 8.90 11.27
CA GLY A 123 4.97 9.13 11.71
C GLY A 123 6.02 8.34 10.91
N LYS A 124 7.30 8.57 11.24
CA LYS A 124 8.47 7.99 10.54
C LYS A 124 8.80 6.54 10.93
N HIS A 125 7.96 5.89 11.74
CA HIS A 125 8.24 4.51 12.15
C HIS A 125 7.94 3.56 11.00
N SER A 126 9.00 3.05 10.36
CA SER A 126 8.90 1.84 9.55
C SER A 126 8.77 0.65 10.50
N PRO A 127 7.71 -0.17 10.38
CA PRO A 127 7.70 -1.49 11.01
C PRO A 127 8.94 -2.27 10.62
N ASP A 128 9.38 -3.15 11.51
CA ASP A 128 10.39 -4.16 11.18
C ASP A 128 9.68 -5.27 10.41
N PHE A 129 9.97 -5.37 9.11
CA PHE A 129 9.35 -6.34 8.20
C PHE A 129 10.28 -7.54 8.04
N HIS A 130 9.73 -8.73 8.24
CA HIS A 130 10.38 -9.99 7.89
C HIS A 130 9.57 -10.63 6.76
N LEU A 131 10.20 -10.74 5.59
CA LEU A 131 9.64 -11.39 4.42
C LEU A 131 10.35 -12.72 4.18
N GLU A 132 9.57 -13.77 3.98
CA GLU A 132 10.05 -15.05 3.47
C GLU A 132 9.33 -15.41 2.17
N LEU A 133 10.08 -15.98 1.23
CA LEU A 133 9.56 -16.59 0.02
C LEU A 133 9.80 -18.09 0.09
N ASN A 134 8.72 -18.89 0.10
CA ASN A 134 8.78 -20.34 0.29
C ASN A 134 9.66 -20.75 1.49
N GLY A 135 9.56 -20.01 2.60
CA GLY A 135 10.31 -20.26 3.84
C GLY A 135 11.77 -19.76 3.82
N GLN A 136 12.21 -19.08 2.76
CA GLN A 136 13.54 -18.49 2.67
C GLN A 136 13.47 -16.98 2.91
N VAL A 137 14.23 -16.49 3.90
CA VAL A 137 14.27 -15.08 4.26
C VAL A 137 14.80 -14.22 3.11
N ILE A 138 14.08 -13.13 2.83
CA ILE A 138 14.49 -12.07 1.91
C ILE A 138 14.97 -10.88 2.72
N SER A 139 16.27 -10.62 2.66
CA SER A 139 16.85 -9.40 3.21
C SER A 139 16.68 -8.27 2.22
N ALA A 140 15.60 -7.51 2.34
CA ALA A 140 15.41 -6.29 1.56
C ALA A 140 14.65 -5.22 2.36
N ALA A 141 14.98 -3.96 2.10
CA ALA A 141 14.36 -2.83 2.77
C ALA A 141 13.12 -2.36 2.02
N PHE A 142 12.03 -2.12 2.74
CA PHE A 142 10.85 -1.48 2.19
C PHE A 142 11.07 0.04 2.07
N SER A 143 10.71 0.61 0.93
CA SER A 143 10.56 2.05 0.76
C SER A 143 9.24 2.51 1.36
N VAL A 144 9.23 3.66 2.03
CA VAL A 144 8.06 4.18 2.75
C VAL A 144 7.47 5.38 2.00
N HIS A 145 6.16 5.36 1.77
CA HIS A 145 5.39 6.43 1.12
C HIS A 145 4.27 6.90 2.05
N HIS A 146 4.28 8.18 2.42
CA HIS A 146 3.30 8.74 3.34
C HIS A 146 2.20 9.54 2.62
N PHE A 147 0.95 9.23 2.93
CA PHE A 147 -0.24 9.97 2.51
C PHE A 147 -1.07 10.36 3.73
N PRO A 148 -2.00 11.34 3.63
CA PRO A 148 -2.70 11.91 4.79
C PRO A 148 -3.38 10.89 5.72
N GLU A 149 -3.91 9.78 5.19
CA GLU A 149 -4.65 8.78 5.96
C GLU A 149 -4.06 7.35 5.86
N MET A 150 -3.00 7.19 5.07
CA MET A 150 -2.46 5.88 4.71
C MET A 150 -0.94 5.96 4.55
N THR A 151 -0.25 4.92 4.99
CA THR A 151 1.16 4.73 4.68
C THR A 151 1.30 3.49 3.82
N PHE A 152 2.10 3.58 2.77
CA PHE A 152 2.45 2.46 1.91
C PHE A 152 3.91 2.09 2.08
N PHE A 153 4.16 0.79 2.02
CA PHE A 153 5.49 0.20 2.00
C PHE A 153 5.65 -0.54 0.68
N SER A 154 6.66 -0.22 -0.10
CA SER A 154 6.93 -0.90 -1.35
C SER A 154 8.29 -1.60 -1.30
N LEU A 155 8.36 -2.81 -1.85
CA LEU A 155 9.59 -3.55 -2.01
C LEU A 155 9.68 -4.11 -3.43
N VAL A 156 10.79 -3.84 -4.11
CA VAL A 156 11.11 -4.50 -5.39
C VAL A 156 11.98 -5.71 -5.10
N ILE A 157 11.55 -6.88 -5.58
CA ILE A 157 12.26 -8.16 -5.45
C ILE A 157 12.74 -8.55 -6.84
N PRO A 158 14.06 -8.54 -7.11
CA PRO A 158 14.56 -8.87 -8.42
C PRO A 158 14.23 -10.29 -8.86
N ALA A 159 14.01 -10.52 -10.15
CA ALA A 159 13.77 -11.84 -10.77
C ALA A 159 14.78 -12.88 -10.31
N LYS A 160 16.08 -12.53 -10.40
CA LYS A 160 17.20 -13.35 -9.91
C LYS A 160 17.13 -13.73 -8.42
N VAL A 161 16.32 -13.04 -7.62
CA VAL A 161 16.11 -13.33 -6.19
C VAL A 161 14.89 -14.21 -5.96
N TRP A 162 13.76 -13.93 -6.63
CA TRP A 162 12.50 -14.63 -6.36
C TRP A 162 12.31 -15.88 -7.23
N MET A 163 12.70 -15.86 -8.51
CA MET A 163 12.49 -16.99 -9.42
C MET A 163 13.18 -18.27 -8.92
N PRO A 164 14.43 -18.25 -8.42
CA PRO A 164 15.06 -19.48 -7.90
C PRO A 164 14.38 -20.05 -6.64
N LYS A 165 13.41 -19.33 -6.07
CA LYS A 165 12.64 -19.76 -4.91
C LYS A 165 11.29 -20.34 -5.30
N LEU A 166 10.91 -20.29 -6.58
CA LEU A 166 9.77 -21.03 -7.07
C LEU A 166 9.96 -22.52 -6.78
N ARG A 167 8.84 -23.18 -6.53
CA ARG A 167 8.80 -24.63 -6.32
C ARG A 167 7.54 -25.17 -6.95
N LYS A 168 7.54 -26.48 -7.25
CA LYS A 168 6.33 -27.17 -7.71
C LYS A 168 5.18 -27.01 -6.71
N ILE A 169 3.99 -26.85 -7.26
CA ILE A 169 2.74 -26.81 -6.48
C ILE A 169 2.48 -28.20 -5.89
N THR A 170 1.99 -28.23 -4.65
CA THR A 170 1.56 -29.44 -3.95
C THR A 170 0.12 -29.30 -3.47
N GLU A 171 -0.53 -30.41 -3.13
CA GLU A 171 -1.92 -30.39 -2.66
C GLU A 171 -2.13 -29.53 -1.40
N THR A 172 -1.10 -29.39 -0.55
CA THR A 172 -1.16 -28.54 0.64
C THR A 172 -1.24 -27.04 0.31
N ASP A 173 -0.87 -26.65 -0.91
CA ASP A 173 -0.91 -25.26 -1.37
C ASP A 173 -2.28 -24.86 -1.94
N PHE A 174 -3.09 -25.84 -2.32
CA PHE A 174 -4.36 -25.60 -3.01
C PHE A 174 -5.29 -24.63 -2.29
N PRO A 175 -5.46 -24.68 -0.96
CA PRO A 175 -6.31 -23.72 -0.24
C PRO A 175 -5.80 -22.27 -0.29
N LEU A 176 -4.52 -22.04 -0.62
CA LEU A 176 -3.93 -20.71 -0.70
C LEU A 176 -4.16 -20.04 -2.06
N ILE A 177 -4.41 -20.85 -3.10
CA ILE A 177 -4.48 -20.39 -4.50
C ILE A 177 -5.88 -20.55 -5.07
N TYR A 178 -6.60 -21.61 -4.71
CA TYR A 178 -7.85 -21.97 -5.37
C TYR A 178 -9.03 -21.87 -4.42
N SER A 179 -10.15 -21.39 -4.94
CA SER A 179 -11.41 -21.41 -4.18
C SER A 179 -11.90 -22.85 -3.99
N PRO A 180 -12.69 -23.13 -2.94
CA PRO A 180 -13.29 -24.45 -2.71
C PRO A 180 -14.03 -24.99 -3.95
N THR A 181 -14.75 -24.13 -4.66
CA THR A 181 -15.47 -24.47 -5.89
C THR A 181 -14.53 -24.98 -6.99
N VAL A 182 -13.37 -24.34 -7.18
CA VAL A 182 -12.36 -24.78 -8.18
C VAL A 182 -11.80 -26.15 -7.80
N LEU A 183 -11.55 -26.39 -6.52
CA LEU A 183 -11.04 -27.67 -6.02
C LEU A 183 -12.06 -28.80 -6.15
N GLU A 184 -13.34 -28.53 -5.91
CA GLU A 184 -14.42 -29.50 -6.14
C GLU A 184 -14.60 -29.85 -7.62
N MET A 185 -14.40 -28.89 -8.52
CA MET A 185 -14.42 -29.14 -9.96
C MET A 185 -13.21 -29.96 -10.40
N HIS A 186 -12.02 -29.67 -9.87
CA HIS A 186 -10.79 -30.42 -10.15
C HIS A 186 -10.92 -31.92 -9.82
N GLN A 187 -11.52 -32.27 -8.68
CA GLN A 187 -11.74 -33.66 -8.29
C GLN A 187 -12.60 -34.47 -9.28
N LYS A 188 -13.35 -33.79 -10.15
CA LYS A 188 -14.27 -34.41 -11.12
C LYS A 188 -13.72 -34.42 -12.56
N ASP A 189 -12.59 -33.76 -12.81
CA ASP A 189 -12.01 -33.60 -14.15
C ASP A 189 -10.51 -33.94 -14.17
N ALA A 190 -10.18 -35.05 -14.84
CA ALA A 190 -8.81 -35.54 -14.99
C ALA A 190 -7.92 -34.63 -15.87
N GLY A 191 -8.49 -33.70 -16.65
CA GLY A 191 -7.77 -32.74 -17.50
C GLY A 191 -7.51 -31.38 -16.85
N SER A 192 -7.85 -31.21 -15.58
CA SER A 192 -7.80 -29.93 -14.90
C SER A 192 -6.35 -29.41 -14.71
N PRO A 193 -6.08 -28.11 -14.97
CA PRO A 193 -4.75 -27.51 -14.81
C PRO A 193 -4.38 -27.19 -13.35
N VAL A 194 -5.23 -27.55 -12.38
CA VAL A 194 -4.96 -27.32 -10.96
C VAL A 194 -3.72 -28.11 -10.53
N GLY A 195 -2.82 -27.42 -9.82
CA GLY A 195 -1.57 -28.01 -9.36
C GLY A 195 -0.49 -28.15 -10.45
N VAL A 196 -0.73 -27.67 -11.67
CA VAL A 196 0.28 -27.58 -12.71
C VAL A 196 1.06 -26.27 -12.57
N GLY A 197 2.39 -26.37 -12.70
CA GLY A 197 3.31 -25.24 -12.64
C GLY A 197 4.04 -25.11 -11.30
N GLU A 198 4.34 -23.87 -10.93
CA GLU A 198 5.10 -23.51 -9.73
C GLU A 198 4.35 -22.50 -8.87
N ILE A 199 4.76 -22.38 -7.61
CA ILE A 199 4.18 -21.48 -6.61
C ILE A 199 5.26 -20.67 -5.92
N LEU A 200 4.91 -19.42 -5.64
CA LEU A 200 5.64 -18.57 -4.71
C LEU A 200 4.74 -18.22 -3.52
N VAL A 201 5.09 -18.71 -2.33
CA VAL A 201 4.40 -18.36 -1.07
C VAL A 201 5.14 -17.24 -0.38
N PHE A 202 4.42 -16.17 -0.04
CA PHE A 202 4.89 -15.01 0.70
C PHE A 202 4.42 -15.15 2.14
N ASN A 203 5.37 -15.20 3.08
CA ASN A 203 5.08 -15.01 4.49
C ASN A 203 5.64 -13.66 4.91
N LEU A 204 4.76 -12.72 5.23
CA LEU A 204 5.14 -11.41 5.73
C LEU A 204 4.79 -11.34 7.22
N SER A 205 5.75 -10.96 8.04
CA SER A 205 5.48 -10.62 9.44
C SER A 205 6.05 -9.26 9.80
N TRP A 206 5.34 -8.54 10.66
CA TRP A 206 5.79 -7.23 11.12
C TRP A 206 5.28 -6.92 12.51
N ARG A 207 6.03 -6.08 13.22
CA ARG A 207 5.59 -5.57 14.52
C ARG A 207 4.74 -4.32 14.34
N SER A 208 3.46 -4.41 14.71
CA SER A 208 2.56 -3.25 14.72
C SER A 208 2.97 -2.21 15.77
N ILE A 209 2.39 -1.01 15.69
CA ILE A 209 2.56 0.03 16.73
C ILE A 209 2.09 -0.48 18.10
N GLN A 210 1.07 -1.33 18.12
CA GLN A 210 0.53 -1.94 19.34
C GLN A 210 1.42 -3.06 19.89
N LYS A 211 2.61 -3.27 19.31
CA LYS A 211 3.60 -4.31 19.64
C LYS A 211 3.11 -5.75 19.42
N SER A 212 1.96 -5.95 18.79
CA SER A 212 1.54 -7.26 18.32
C SER A 212 2.30 -7.61 17.04
N VAL A 213 2.75 -8.86 16.92
CA VAL A 213 3.29 -9.37 15.67
C VAL A 213 2.11 -9.71 14.77
N GLN A 214 2.08 -9.10 13.60
CA GLN A 214 1.13 -9.42 12.53
C GLN A 214 1.78 -10.44 11.60
N HIS A 215 0.97 -11.34 11.06
CA HIS A 215 1.39 -12.35 10.10
C HIS A 215 0.41 -12.35 8.94
N GLU A 216 0.93 -12.35 7.72
CA GLU A 216 0.15 -12.54 6.51
C GLU A 216 0.81 -13.58 5.62
N GLN A 217 -0.01 -14.48 5.09
CA GLN A 217 0.40 -15.47 4.10
C GLN A 217 -0.39 -15.26 2.82
N LYS A 218 0.31 -15.04 1.71
CA LYS A 218 -0.27 -14.95 0.36
C LYS A 218 0.52 -15.83 -0.59
N ALA A 219 -0.11 -16.25 -1.68
CA ALA A 219 0.56 -17.01 -2.71
C ALA A 219 0.00 -16.66 -4.09
N PHE A 220 0.80 -16.89 -5.11
CA PHE A 220 0.33 -16.95 -6.49
C PHE A 220 1.02 -18.11 -7.21
N HIS A 221 0.39 -18.62 -8.27
CA HIS A 221 0.93 -19.70 -9.09
C HIS A 221 1.41 -19.20 -10.45
N ILE A 222 2.40 -19.87 -11.02
CA ILE A 222 2.90 -19.62 -12.37
C ILE A 222 2.74 -20.93 -13.15
N ALA A 223 1.91 -20.93 -14.19
CA ALA A 223 1.60 -22.14 -14.96
C ALA A 223 2.76 -22.58 -15.89
N PHE A 224 3.61 -21.65 -16.32
CA PHE A 224 4.73 -21.89 -17.23
C PHE A 224 5.99 -21.19 -16.70
N SER A 225 6.89 -21.96 -16.10
CA SER A 225 8.29 -21.56 -15.90
C SER A 225 9.12 -22.45 -16.83
N GLU A 226 9.77 -21.88 -17.83
CA GLU A 226 10.67 -22.63 -18.73
C GLU A 226 11.91 -23.17 -18.01
#